data_AF-A0AAN4PE86-F1
#
_entry.id   AF-A0AAN4PE86-F1
#
_cell.length_a   1.000
_cell.length_b   1.000
_cell.length_c   1.000
_cell.angle_alpha   90.00
_cell.angle_beta   90.00
_cell.angle_gamma   90.00
#
_symmetry.space_group_name_H-M   'P 1'
#
loop_
_entity.id
_entity.type
_entity.pdbx_description
1 polymer ?
#
loop_
_entity_poly.entity_id
_entity_poly.type
_entity_poly.pdbx_seq_one_letter_code
_entity_poly.pdbx_strand_id
1 'polypeptide(L)'
;MGWLPWSSGDSPKASDGGRIAPDRSSREKCWEGRDLFFSCLDKNNIIDSIKEDKEARRQCGKELAQFEGSCAKAWVKYFKEKRVMEYNRDKTIERIKKEDAAKVADLKAQGWTPR
;
A
#
# COMPACT_ATOMS: atom_id res chain seq x y z
N MET A 1 -26.40 10.53 -23.63
CA MET A 1 -27.15 10.74 -22.37
C MET A 1 -26.99 9.50 -21.52
N GLY A 2 -26.63 9.64 -20.24
CA GLY A 2 -26.43 8.51 -19.32
C GLY A 2 -25.36 8.81 -18.28
N TRP A 3 -25.61 9.78 -17.40
CA TRP A 3 -24.74 10.08 -16.27
C TRP A 3 -25.05 9.07 -15.17
N LEU A 4 -24.08 8.23 -14.81
CA LEU A 4 -24.24 7.19 -13.79
C LEU A 4 -24.46 7.84 -12.41
N PRO A 5 -25.51 7.47 -11.63
CA PRO A 5 -25.71 7.99 -10.29
C PRO A 5 -24.86 7.17 -9.32
N TRP A 6 -23.72 7.74 -8.91
CA TRP A 6 -22.96 7.19 -7.78
C TRP A 6 -23.81 7.33 -6.51
N SER A 7 -24.35 6.21 -6.03
CA SER A 7 -24.92 6.08 -4.68
C SER A 7 -23.81 6.18 -3.63
N SER A 8 -23.63 7.35 -3.03
CA SER A 8 -22.68 7.59 -1.94
C SER A 8 -23.36 7.24 -0.62
N GLY A 9 -22.91 6.16 0.03
CA GLY A 9 -23.33 5.82 1.38
C GLY A 9 -23.06 6.96 2.37
N ASP A 10 -23.98 7.13 3.33
CA ASP A 10 -23.98 8.23 4.29
C ASP A 10 -22.67 8.29 5.09
N SER A 11 -21.85 9.28 4.74
CA SER A 11 -20.76 9.77 5.56
C SER A 11 -21.28 10.94 6.39
N PRO A 12 -20.80 11.13 7.64
CA PRO A 12 -21.20 12.27 8.43
C PRO A 12 -20.85 13.57 7.70
N LYS A 13 -21.83 14.48 7.63
CA LYS A 13 -21.74 15.75 6.89
C LYS A 13 -21.37 16.88 7.85
N ALA A 14 -20.40 17.68 7.47
CA ALA A 14 -20.02 18.90 8.16
C ALA A 14 -21.14 19.96 8.01
N SER A 15 -21.10 21.02 8.82
CA SER A 15 -22.13 22.06 8.83
C SER A 15 -22.25 22.82 7.50
N ASP A 16 -21.22 22.76 6.65
CA ASP A 16 -21.15 23.34 5.31
C ASP A 16 -21.58 22.37 4.19
N GLY A 17 -22.05 21.17 4.55
CA GLY A 17 -22.43 20.13 3.59
C GLY A 17 -21.26 19.32 3.03
N GLY A 18 -20.02 19.61 3.45
CA GLY A 18 -18.84 18.80 3.16
C GLY A 18 -18.82 17.48 3.91
N ARG A 19 -17.97 16.53 3.52
CA ARG A 19 -17.74 15.32 4.33
C ARG A 19 -16.87 15.70 5.55
N ILE A 20 -17.23 15.25 6.75
CA ILE A 20 -16.40 15.47 7.94
C ILE A 20 -15.06 14.77 7.74
N ALA A 21 -13.98 15.55 7.63
CA ALA A 21 -12.63 15.01 7.59
C ALA A 21 -12.29 14.41 8.96
N PRO A 22 -11.66 13.22 9.01
CA PRO A 22 -11.12 12.70 10.26
C PRO A 22 -10.14 13.71 10.85
N ASP A 23 -10.26 13.97 12.16
CA ASP A 23 -9.37 14.87 12.88
C ASP A 23 -7.91 14.39 12.81
N ARG A 24 -6.95 15.26 13.13
CA ARG A 24 -5.52 14.92 13.04
C ARG A 24 -5.15 13.72 13.90
N SER A 25 -5.72 13.62 15.11
CA SER A 25 -5.48 12.54 16.06
C SER A 25 -5.97 11.16 15.60
N SER A 26 -7.09 11.11 14.88
CA SER A 26 -7.64 9.86 14.34
C SER A 26 -6.80 9.36 13.16
N ARG A 27 -6.24 10.26 12.35
CA ARG A 27 -5.28 9.88 11.29
C ARG A 27 -3.98 9.34 11.86
N GLU A 28 -3.46 9.94 12.92
CA GLU A 28 -2.26 9.46 13.63
C GLU A 28 -2.46 8.03 14.13
N LYS A 29 -3.56 7.77 14.87
CA LYS A 29 -3.93 6.42 15.32
C LYS A 29 -4.06 5.42 14.18
N CYS A 30 -4.63 5.84 13.05
CA CYS A 30 -4.74 5.01 11.86
C CYS A 30 -3.35 4.62 11.30
N TRP A 31 -2.41 5.56 11.23
CA TRP A 31 -1.05 5.28 10.77
C TRP A 31 -0.28 4.39 11.74
N GLU A 32 -0.43 4.58 13.05
CA GLU A 32 0.13 3.68 14.07
C GLU A 32 -0.40 2.26 13.91
N GLY A 33 -1.71 2.09 13.76
CA GLY A 33 -2.34 0.79 13.51
C GLY A 33 -1.82 0.12 12.24
N ARG A 34 -1.67 0.90 11.15
CA ARG A 34 -1.09 0.44 9.89
C ARG A 34 0.34 -0.07 10.09
N ASP A 35 1.17 0.72 10.74
CA ASP A 35 2.61 0.44 10.87
C ASP A 35 2.87 -0.78 11.77
N LEU A 36 2.07 -0.96 12.83
CA LEU A 36 2.08 -2.18 13.64
C LEU A 36 1.70 -3.42 12.83
N PHE A 37 0.62 -3.34 12.04
CA PHE A 37 0.20 -4.44 11.18
C PHE A 37 1.28 -4.78 10.16
N PHE A 38 1.84 -3.78 9.47
CA PHE A 38 2.90 -3.97 8.48
C PHE A 38 4.19 -4.52 9.08
N SER A 39 4.59 -4.08 10.27
CA SER A 39 5.73 -4.65 11.00
C SER A 39 5.51 -6.13 11.33
N CYS A 40 4.30 -6.52 11.72
CA CYS A 40 3.97 -7.94 11.93
C CYS A 40 4.05 -8.74 10.63
N LEU A 41 3.52 -8.19 9.53
CA LEU A 41 3.60 -8.84 8.22
C LEU A 41 5.06 -9.05 7.78
N ASP A 42 5.92 -8.05 7.98
CA ASP A 42 7.35 -8.12 7.65
C ASP A 42 8.05 -9.22 8.44
N LYS A 43 7.78 -9.34 9.75
CA LYS A 43 8.33 -10.40 10.61
C LYS A 43 7.91 -11.81 10.15
N ASN A 44 6.76 -11.93 9.51
CA ASN A 44 6.23 -13.20 9.01
C ASN A 44 6.45 -13.40 7.50
N ASN A 45 7.23 -12.52 6.85
CA ASN A 45 7.49 -12.55 5.41
C ASN A 45 6.22 -12.52 4.54
N ILE A 46 5.18 -11.81 4.99
CA ILE A 46 3.93 -11.63 4.25
C ILE A 46 3.96 -10.28 3.54
N ILE A 47 4.04 -10.28 2.21
CA ILE A 47 3.97 -9.04 1.42
C ILE A 47 2.53 -8.70 1.06
N ASP A 48 1.82 -9.66 0.46
CA ASP A 48 0.46 -9.49 -0.05
C ASP A 48 -0.57 -10.05 0.95
N SER A 49 -0.91 -9.23 1.95
CA SER A 49 -1.96 -9.57 2.93
C SER A 49 -3.38 -9.61 2.34
N ILE A 50 -3.57 -9.25 1.06
CA ILE A 50 -4.86 -9.36 0.38
C ILE A 50 -5.02 -10.79 -0.15
N LYS A 51 -3.97 -11.33 -0.79
CA LYS A 51 -3.96 -12.73 -1.24
C LYS A 51 -3.79 -13.71 -0.08
N GLU A 52 -2.89 -13.39 0.85
CA GLU A 52 -2.58 -14.23 2.01
C GLU A 52 -3.40 -13.84 3.25
N ASP A 53 -4.66 -13.40 3.08
CA ASP A 53 -5.49 -12.87 4.18
C ASP A 53 -5.65 -13.87 5.33
N LYS A 54 -5.81 -15.16 5.03
CA LYS A 54 -5.91 -16.21 6.05
C LYS A 54 -4.65 -16.31 6.92
N GLU A 55 -3.48 -16.27 6.30
CA GLU A 55 -2.20 -16.35 7.02
C GLU A 55 -1.92 -15.03 7.77
N ALA A 56 -2.20 -13.89 7.13
CA ALA A 56 -2.11 -12.58 7.77
C ALA A 56 -3.00 -12.47 9.00
N ARG A 57 -4.24 -12.98 8.96
CA ARG A 57 -5.13 -13.05 10.14
C ARG A 57 -4.62 -14.00 11.21
N ARG A 58 -4.04 -15.14 10.81
CA ARG A 58 -3.49 -16.13 11.75
C ARG A 58 -2.30 -15.58 12.52
N GLN A 59 -1.38 -14.88 11.84
CA GLN A 59 -0.12 -14.40 12.42
C GLN A 59 -0.22 -13.00 13.01
N CYS A 60 -1.04 -12.13 12.41
CA CYS A 60 -1.10 -10.69 12.70
C CYS A 60 -2.54 -10.21 12.99
N GLY A 61 -3.42 -11.12 13.44
CA GLY A 61 -4.84 -10.81 13.65
C GLY A 61 -5.09 -9.71 14.68
N LYS A 62 -4.25 -9.59 15.70
CA LYS A 62 -4.35 -8.54 16.73
C LYS A 62 -4.07 -7.17 16.14
N GLU A 63 -2.95 -7.02 15.44
CA GLU A 63 -2.54 -5.78 14.79
C GLU A 63 -3.50 -5.42 13.65
N LEU A 64 -4.00 -6.43 12.92
CA LEU A 64 -5.02 -6.24 11.90
C LEU A 64 -6.33 -5.67 12.48
N ALA A 65 -6.79 -6.20 13.61
CA ALA A 65 -7.99 -5.67 14.28
C ALA A 65 -7.79 -4.22 14.74
N GLN A 66 -6.60 -3.88 15.26
CA GLN A 66 -6.26 -2.49 15.60
C GLN A 66 -6.23 -1.59 14.37
N PHE A 67 -5.64 -2.05 13.27
CA PHE A 67 -5.60 -1.31 12.01
C PHE A 67 -7.00 -1.07 11.43
N GLU A 68 -7.83 -2.10 11.37
CA GLU A 68 -9.21 -2.02 10.87
C GLU A 68 -10.13 -1.19 11.79
N GLY A 69 -9.88 -1.17 13.10
CA GLY A 69 -10.63 -0.38 14.07
C GLY A 69 -10.22 1.09 14.16
N SER A 70 -8.97 1.43 13.81
CA SER A 70 -8.43 2.80 13.87
C SER A 70 -8.52 3.56 12.54
N CYS A 71 -8.73 2.85 11.43
CA CYS A 71 -8.78 3.43 10.08
C CYS A 71 -10.16 3.30 9.43
N ALA A 72 -10.48 4.25 8.56
CA ALA A 72 -11.60 4.07 7.64
C ALA A 72 -11.32 2.92 6.65
N LYS A 73 -12.33 2.11 6.33
CA LYS A 73 -12.21 0.92 5.47
C LYS A 73 -11.54 1.20 4.11
N ALA A 74 -11.84 2.35 3.50
CA ALA A 74 -11.22 2.77 2.24
C ALA A 74 -9.70 2.97 2.37
N TRP A 75 -9.24 3.51 3.51
CA TRP A 75 -7.81 3.66 3.80
C TRP A 75 -7.13 2.33 4.07
N VAL A 76 -7.78 1.43 4.82
CA VAL A 76 -7.26 0.06 5.03
C VAL A 76 -7.02 -0.64 3.70
N LYS A 77 -8.02 -0.62 2.82
CA LYS A 77 -7.92 -1.19 1.46
C LYS A 77 -6.77 -0.55 0.68
N TYR A 78 -6.76 0.77 0.60
CA TYR A 78 -5.73 1.53 -0.12
C TYR A 78 -4.32 1.21 0.36
N PHE A 79 -4.09 1.18 1.69
CA PHE A 79 -2.76 0.90 2.23
C PHE A 79 -2.30 -0.53 1.94
N LYS A 80 -3.19 -1.53 2.06
CA LYS A 80 -2.87 -2.92 1.71
C LYS A 80 -2.48 -3.04 0.23
N GLU A 81 -3.24 -2.41 -0.67
CA GLU A 81 -2.95 -2.40 -2.11
C GLU A 81 -1.64 -1.65 -2.42
N LYS A 82 -1.44 -0.48 -1.79
CA LYS A 82 -0.25 0.35 -1.96
C LYS A 82 1.01 -0.40 -1.58
N ARG A 83 1.00 -1.13 -0.46
CA ARG A 83 2.15 -1.94 0.00
C ARG A 83 2.58 -2.95 -1.07
N VAL A 84 1.63 -3.65 -1.69
CA VAL A 84 1.92 -4.62 -2.77
C VAL A 84 2.42 -3.93 -4.03
N MET A 85 1.80 -2.82 -4.41
CA MET A 85 2.21 -2.03 -5.57
C MET A 85 3.64 -1.51 -5.43
N GLU A 86 3.97 -0.92 -4.28
CA GLU A 86 5.32 -0.38 -4.01
C GLU A 86 6.37 -1.48 -4.01
N TYR A 87 6.09 -2.63 -3.39
CA TYR A 87 6.98 -3.79 -3.45
C TYR A 87 7.27 -4.23 -4.90
N ASN A 88 6.22 -4.36 -5.73
CA ASN A 88 6.37 -4.78 -7.13
C ASN A 88 7.11 -3.73 -7.97
N ARG A 89 6.85 -2.45 -7.72
CA ARG A 89 7.55 -1.33 -8.36
C ARG A 89 9.03 -1.40 -8.05
N ASP A 90 9.39 -1.57 -6.77
CA ASP A 90 10.80 -1.59 -6.35
C ASP A 90 11.52 -2.81 -6.92
N LYS A 91 10.88 -4.00 -6.92
CA LYS A 91 11.43 -5.20 -7.60
C LYS A 91 11.63 -4.99 -9.10
N THR A 92 10.72 -4.27 -9.75
CA THR A 92 10.84 -3.95 -11.18
C THR A 92 12.00 -3.00 -11.43
N ILE A 93 12.15 -1.95 -10.62
CA ILE A 93 13.26 -1.01 -10.71
C ILE A 93 14.60 -1.73 -10.46
N GLU A 94 14.67 -2.61 -9.46
CA GLU A 94 15.85 -3.43 -9.19
C GLU A 94 16.24 -4.30 -10.39
N ARG A 95 15.24 -4.91 -11.06
CA ARG A 95 15.48 -5.72 -12.27
C ARG A 95 15.99 -4.89 -13.43
N ILE A 96 15.35 -3.76 -13.73
CA ILE A 96 15.76 -2.86 -14.83
C ILE A 96 17.20 -2.39 -14.59
N LYS A 97 17.55 -1.97 -13.37
CA LYS A 97 18.91 -1.55 -13.03
C LYS A 97 19.96 -2.66 -13.29
N LYS A 98 19.62 -3.92 -13.00
CA LYS A 98 20.50 -5.06 -13.26
C LYS A 98 20.63 -5.34 -14.77
N GLU A 99 19.53 -5.30 -15.49
CA GLU A 99 19.49 -5.47 -16.96
C GLU A 99 20.30 -4.37 -17.65
N ASP A 100 20.13 -3.10 -17.24
CA ASP A 100 20.88 -1.96 -17.75
C ASP A 100 22.39 -2.10 -17.46
N ALA A 101 22.76 -2.47 -16.23
CA ALA A 101 24.15 -2.69 -15.86
C ALA A 101 24.80 -3.82 -16.68
N ALA A 102 24.07 -4.93 -16.88
CA ALA A 102 24.52 -6.04 -17.72
C ALA A 102 24.68 -5.61 -19.18
N LYS A 103 23.73 -4.81 -19.71
CA LYS A 103 23.81 -4.33 -21.09
C LYS A 103 24.96 -3.35 -21.30
N VAL A 104 25.22 -2.45 -20.35
CA VAL A 104 26.38 -1.56 -20.39
C VAL A 104 27.69 -2.35 -20.33
N ALA A 105 27.75 -3.41 -19.52
CA ALA A 105 28.93 -4.28 -19.47
C ALA A 105 29.17 -5.00 -20.81
N ASP A 106 28.12 -5.57 -21.41
CA ASP A 106 28.15 -6.19 -22.74
C ASP A 106 28.62 -5.21 -23.83
N LEU A 107 28.06 -4.00 -23.86
CA LEU A 107 28.47 -2.96 -24.81
C LEU A 107 29.94 -2.59 -24.64
N LYS A 108 30.41 -2.40 -23.40
CA LYS A 108 31.84 -2.13 -23.12
C LYS A 108 32.75 -3.26 -23.58
N ALA A 109 32.35 -4.52 -23.41
CA ALA A 109 33.09 -5.67 -23.91
C ALA A 109 33.17 -5.70 -25.45
N GLN A 110 32.16 -5.16 -26.13
CA GLN A 110 32.12 -4.97 -27.58
C GLN A 110 32.84 -3.70 -28.06
N GLY A 111 33.58 -3.02 -27.18
CA GLY A 111 34.37 -1.83 -27.52
C GLY A 111 33.58 -0.51 -27.55
N TRP A 112 32.32 -0.50 -27.08
CA TRP A 112 31.59 0.74 -26.90
C TRP A 112 32.17 1.54 -25.73
N THR A 113 32.39 2.83 -25.95
CA THR A 113 32.78 3.78 -24.89
C THR A 113 31.68 4.85 -24.76
N PRO A 114 31.31 5.24 -23.53
CA PRO A 114 30.43 6.38 -23.35
C PRO A 114 31.13 7.63 -23.92
N ARG A 115 30.39 8.43 -24.70
CA ARG A 115 30.87 9.75 -25.13
C ARG A 115 30.91 10.72 -23.97
#